data_AF-A0A7C9IET4-F1
#
_entry.id   AF-A0A7C9IET4-F1
#
_cell.length_a   1.000
_cell.length_b   1.000
_cell.length_c   1.000
_cell.angle_alpha   90.00
_cell.angle_beta   90.00
_cell.angle_gamma   90.00
#
_symmetry.space_group_name_H-M   'P 1'
#
loop_
_entity.id
_entity.type
_entity.pdbx_description
1 polymer ?
#
loop_
_entity_poly.entity_id
_entity_poly.type
_entity_poly.pdbx_seq_one_letter_code
_entity_poly.pdbx_strand_id
1 'polypeptide(L)'
;MRIISSLAVAAALVAAPAVTSDFSILDGAAHAGNHSDKGNSGKGQEKRSSKASDAGGNAKSGAGAEKSAGKRSVNADLKGMNSLNRSLNGLMNSSDPKMDGIRDFVVASADYEAALDALDEAKDAYQPLANSFQADLNPLRLMLPSSVSGWDDLEATLASLASAPEPDKVDYMVEVEVEVPSEVEGEEPTIVTEMVLDQDAYDAAVETWTAMTGAAKTAEANLAPARDAWTAYAIAFGEAQSKEAAASEDAMIAAIVDGLNATGAGPVTEDDITDEMVAWVAARLGAGDDLDGLIDAYIASQ
;
A
#
# COMPACT_ATOMS: atom_id res chain seq x y z
N MET A 1 -37.80 3.42 -45.34
CA MET A 1 -36.70 3.89 -44.46
C MET A 1 -37.33 4.37 -43.16
N ARG A 2 -37.59 3.46 -42.23
CA ARG A 2 -38.02 3.81 -40.87
C ARG A 2 -36.77 3.85 -40.01
N ILE A 3 -36.60 4.97 -39.32
CA ILE A 3 -35.48 5.29 -38.44
C ILE A 3 -35.47 4.21 -37.36
N ILE A 4 -34.36 3.49 -37.25
CA ILE A 4 -34.07 2.56 -36.15
C ILE A 4 -34.02 3.44 -34.90
N SER A 5 -35.16 3.56 -34.22
CA SER A 5 -35.27 4.17 -32.92
C SER A 5 -34.45 3.31 -31.97
N SER A 6 -33.21 3.75 -31.78
CA SER A 6 -32.41 3.61 -30.56
C SER A 6 -33.11 2.82 -29.46
N LEU A 7 -32.69 1.56 -29.34
CA LEU A 7 -32.81 0.74 -28.14
C LEU A 7 -32.23 1.54 -26.96
N ALA A 8 -33.08 2.35 -26.34
CA ALA A 8 -32.82 2.89 -25.03
C ALA A 8 -33.08 1.75 -24.05
N VAL A 9 -32.16 0.78 -24.01
CA VAL A 9 -31.86 0.12 -22.74
C VAL A 9 -31.62 1.28 -21.80
N ALA A 10 -32.51 1.45 -20.84
CA ALA A 10 -32.30 2.33 -19.71
C ALA A 10 -31.10 1.78 -18.92
N ALA A 11 -29.91 1.92 -19.48
CA ALA A 11 -28.74 2.24 -18.72
C ALA A 11 -29.10 3.56 -18.04
N ALA A 12 -29.68 3.46 -16.85
CA ALA A 12 -29.52 4.47 -15.84
C ALA A 12 -28.01 4.55 -15.57
N LEU A 13 -27.32 5.22 -16.49
CA LEU A 13 -25.98 5.72 -16.30
C LEU A 13 -26.15 6.77 -15.21
N VAL A 14 -26.10 6.33 -13.96
CA VAL A 14 -25.83 7.23 -12.85
C VAL A 14 -24.49 7.85 -13.22
N ALA A 15 -24.53 9.08 -13.69
CA ALA A 15 -23.37 9.92 -13.86
C ALA A 15 -22.82 10.21 -12.46
N ALA A 16 -22.13 9.21 -11.88
CA ALA A 16 -21.24 9.45 -10.77
C ALA A 16 -20.16 10.40 -11.28
N PRO A 17 -19.84 11.49 -10.56
CA PRO A 17 -18.74 12.34 -10.94
C PRO A 17 -17.49 11.45 -11.03
N ALA A 18 -16.86 11.46 -12.20
CA ALA A 18 -15.53 10.90 -12.39
C ALA A 18 -14.56 11.69 -11.51
N VAL A 19 -14.43 11.29 -10.25
CA VAL A 19 -13.24 11.59 -9.46
C VAL A 19 -12.18 10.66 -10.01
N THR A 20 -11.51 11.10 -11.07
CA THR A 20 -10.23 10.56 -11.47
C THR A 20 -9.21 10.98 -10.41
N SER A 21 -9.32 10.42 -9.21
CA SER A 21 -8.20 10.39 -8.29
C SER A 21 -7.20 9.40 -8.89
N ASP A 22 -6.25 9.98 -9.61
CA ASP A 22 -5.01 9.36 -10.08
C ASP A 22 -4.32 8.66 -8.88
N PHE A 23 -4.71 7.43 -8.59
CA PHE A 23 -4.01 6.58 -7.63
C PHE A 23 -2.97 5.76 -8.40
N SER A 24 -2.05 6.47 -9.07
CA SER A 24 -0.88 5.92 -9.76
C SER A 24 0.24 5.52 -8.78
N ILE A 25 -0.10 4.98 -7.60
CA ILE A 25 0.87 4.66 -6.52
C ILE A 25 1.28 3.17 -6.52
N LEU A 26 0.70 2.31 -7.36
CA LEU A 26 0.82 0.85 -7.20
C LEU A 26 1.57 0.07 -8.30
N ASP A 27 2.43 0.71 -9.11
CA ASP A 27 3.19 0.00 -10.17
C ASP A 27 4.71 0.27 -10.16
N GLY A 28 5.27 0.52 -8.98
CA GLY A 28 6.63 1.03 -8.82
C GLY A 28 7.62 0.22 -7.98
N ALA A 29 7.46 -1.10 -7.78
CA ALA A 29 8.52 -1.92 -7.17
C ALA A 29 8.33 -3.42 -7.45
N ALA A 30 8.61 -3.87 -8.67
CA ALA A 30 8.89 -5.28 -8.91
C ALA A 30 10.31 -5.59 -8.38
N HIS A 31 10.43 -5.85 -7.08
CA HIS A 31 11.67 -6.34 -6.48
C HIS A 31 11.76 -7.86 -6.68
N ALA A 32 12.31 -8.27 -7.82
CA ALA A 32 12.67 -9.66 -8.08
C ALA A 32 13.89 -10.03 -7.22
N GLY A 33 13.64 -10.52 -6.00
CA GLY A 33 14.64 -11.10 -5.12
C GLY A 33 15.21 -12.38 -5.72
N ASN A 34 16.39 -12.29 -6.34
CA ASN A 34 17.16 -13.44 -6.79
C ASN A 34 18.09 -13.88 -5.67
N HIS A 35 17.68 -14.90 -4.93
CA HIS A 35 18.41 -15.50 -3.82
C HIS A 35 19.47 -16.47 -4.37
N SER A 36 20.75 -16.18 -4.23
CA SER A 36 21.80 -17.19 -4.40
C SER A 36 23.10 -16.89 -3.64
N ASP A 37 23.47 -17.88 -2.83
CA ASP A 37 24.81 -18.32 -2.43
C ASP A 37 25.54 -17.71 -1.24
N LYS A 38 25.35 -18.44 -0.12
CA LYS A 38 26.23 -18.58 1.04
C LYS A 38 27.67 -18.92 0.63
N GLY A 39 28.59 -17.96 0.81
CA GLY A 39 30.04 -18.16 0.75
C GLY A 39 30.70 -18.06 2.13
N ASN A 40 30.85 -19.19 2.81
CA ASN A 40 31.62 -19.37 4.04
C ASN A 40 33.14 -19.44 3.77
N SER A 41 33.92 -18.46 4.23
CA SER A 41 35.37 -18.56 4.50
C SER A 41 35.85 -17.24 5.12
N GLY A 42 36.76 -17.14 6.09
CA GLY A 42 37.58 -18.12 6.77
C GLY A 42 38.27 -17.45 7.97
N LYS A 43 38.62 -18.28 8.95
CA LYS A 43 39.39 -17.91 10.13
C LYS A 43 40.79 -17.41 9.75
N GLY A 44 41.17 -16.22 10.20
CA GLY A 44 42.54 -15.71 10.16
C GLY A 44 42.97 -15.21 11.53
N GLN A 45 43.68 -16.05 12.29
CA GLN A 45 44.46 -15.62 13.45
C GLN A 45 45.67 -14.82 12.99
N GLU A 46 45.88 -13.61 13.51
CA GLU A 46 47.22 -13.06 13.64
C GLU A 46 47.44 -12.44 15.02
N LYS A 47 48.27 -13.15 15.79
CA LYS A 47 49.07 -12.62 16.89
C LYS A 47 50.24 -11.84 16.30
N ARG A 48 50.53 -10.64 16.82
CA ARG A 48 51.88 -10.05 17.01
C ARG A 48 51.70 -8.66 17.64
N SER A 49 52.03 -8.47 18.92
CA SER A 49 53.35 -8.07 19.43
C SER A 49 53.87 -6.75 18.86
N SER A 50 53.89 -5.70 19.68
CA SER A 50 55.16 -5.13 20.15
C SER A 50 54.92 -3.92 21.05
N LYS A 51 55.56 -4.02 22.21
CA LYS A 51 55.77 -3.01 23.23
C LYS A 51 56.72 -1.94 22.69
N ALA A 52 56.30 -0.69 22.74
CA ALA A 52 57.19 0.46 22.64
C ALA A 52 56.76 1.49 23.69
N SER A 53 57.56 1.55 24.75
CA SER A 53 57.63 2.65 25.70
C SER A 53 58.31 3.83 25.00
N ASP A 54 57.63 4.97 24.91
CA ASP A 54 58.32 6.23 24.66
C ASP A 54 57.84 7.30 25.62
N ALA A 55 58.81 8.11 26.01
CA ALA A 55 58.82 8.96 27.16
C ALA A 55 58.68 10.42 26.72
N GLY A 56 58.24 11.25 27.66
CA GLY A 56 58.58 12.66 27.68
C GLY A 56 57.51 13.59 27.11
N GLY A 57 57.29 14.68 27.83
CA GLY A 57 56.60 15.85 27.28
C GLY A 57 55.56 16.49 28.18
N ASN A 58 55.89 16.76 29.44
CA ASN A 58 55.19 17.78 30.23
C ASN A 58 55.52 19.16 29.62
N ALA A 59 54.57 19.75 28.88
CA ALA A 59 54.66 21.14 28.45
C ALA A 59 53.36 21.86 28.82
N LYS A 60 53.41 22.53 29.97
CA LYS A 60 52.46 23.53 30.43
C LYS A 60 52.72 24.82 29.65
N SER A 61 51.91 25.10 28.63
CA SER A 61 51.83 26.43 28.02
C SER A 61 50.39 26.93 28.10
N GLY A 62 50.16 27.83 29.06
CA GLY A 62 49.00 28.71 29.04
C GLY A 62 49.29 29.90 28.12
N ALA A 63 48.36 30.20 27.22
CA ALA A 63 48.11 31.53 26.66
C ALA A 63 46.79 31.43 25.90
N GLY A 64 45.87 32.35 26.16
CA GLY A 64 44.50 32.34 25.66
C GLY A 64 44.44 32.18 24.15
N ALA A 65 43.89 31.06 23.70
CA ALA A 65 43.38 30.91 22.36
C ALA A 65 41.90 31.28 22.40
N GLU A 66 41.53 32.28 21.61
CA GLU A 66 40.15 32.50 21.20
C GLU A 66 39.54 31.15 20.87
N LYS A 67 38.40 30.82 21.49
CA LYS A 67 37.61 29.63 21.19
C LYS A 67 37.14 29.74 19.74
N SER A 68 38.01 29.45 18.78
CA SER A 68 37.56 28.96 17.49
C SER A 68 36.70 27.76 17.84
N ALA A 69 35.44 27.78 17.42
CA ALA A 69 34.57 26.61 17.45
C ALA A 69 35.17 25.54 16.52
N GLY A 70 36.31 24.98 16.94
CA GLY A 70 37.06 23.98 16.21
C GLY A 70 36.16 22.77 16.16
N LYS A 71 35.69 22.44 14.95
CA LYS A 71 34.93 21.24 14.67
C LYS A 71 35.60 20.08 15.42
N ARG A 72 34.92 19.55 16.44
CA ARG A 72 35.36 18.33 17.11
C ARG A 72 35.46 17.26 16.03
N SER A 73 36.46 16.40 16.11
CA SER A 73 36.54 15.31 15.13
C SER A 73 35.33 14.41 15.33
N VAL A 74 34.73 13.92 14.25
CA VAL A 74 33.59 13.00 14.29
C VAL A 74 33.87 11.83 15.26
N ASN A 75 35.10 11.32 15.27
CA ASN A 75 35.55 10.30 16.23
C ASN A 75 35.43 10.71 17.71
N ALA A 76 35.62 11.98 18.05
CA ALA A 76 35.48 12.48 19.42
C ALA A 76 34.01 12.56 19.85
N ASP A 77 33.11 12.96 18.94
CA ASP A 77 31.68 13.03 19.20
C ASP A 77 31.06 11.61 19.23
N LEU A 78 31.45 10.73 18.30
CA LEU A 78 31.07 9.32 18.29
C LEU A 78 31.63 8.51 19.47
N LYS A 79 32.74 8.95 20.10
CA LYS A 79 33.28 8.30 21.31
C LYS A 79 32.27 8.29 22.45
N GLY A 80 31.36 9.27 22.47
CA GLY A 80 30.25 9.35 23.41
C GLY A 80 29.21 8.25 23.23
N MET A 81 29.13 7.63 22.05
CA MET A 81 28.16 6.61 21.65
C MET A 81 28.74 5.19 21.65
N ASN A 82 29.80 4.92 22.43
CA ASN A 82 30.40 3.58 22.51
C ASN A 82 29.40 2.49 23.02
N SER A 83 28.27 2.90 23.58
CA SER A 83 27.10 2.06 23.86
C SER A 83 26.49 1.42 22.60
N LEU A 84 26.51 2.10 21.45
CA LEU A 84 26.05 1.53 20.17
C LEU A 84 26.93 0.37 19.70
N ASN A 85 28.22 0.35 20.07
CA ASN A 85 29.11 -0.78 19.81
C ASN A 85 28.81 -2.01 20.69
N ARG A 86 27.89 -1.92 21.64
CA ARG A 86 27.48 -3.06 22.48
C ARG A 86 26.51 -3.96 21.70
N SER A 87 26.26 -5.15 22.26
CA SER A 87 25.18 -6.01 21.78
C SER A 87 23.83 -5.38 22.11
N LEU A 88 22.79 -5.77 21.37
CA LEU A 88 21.41 -5.34 21.59
C LEU A 88 20.99 -5.43 23.08
N ASN A 89 21.28 -6.55 23.73
CA ASN A 89 20.96 -6.70 25.16
C ASN A 89 21.64 -5.64 26.05
N GLY A 90 22.85 -5.20 25.67
CA GLY A 90 23.55 -4.12 26.36
C GLY A 90 22.99 -2.73 26.03
N LEU A 91 22.44 -2.54 24.83
CA LEU A 91 21.73 -1.33 24.43
C LEU A 91 20.41 -1.21 25.20
N MET A 92 19.55 -2.24 25.12
CA MET A 92 18.20 -2.25 25.67
C MET A 92 18.17 -2.17 27.20
N ASN A 93 19.16 -2.73 27.88
CA ASN A 93 19.27 -2.67 29.35
C ASN A 93 20.17 -1.52 29.85
N SER A 94 20.64 -0.63 28.97
CA SER A 94 21.49 0.48 29.39
C SER A 94 20.69 1.49 30.20
N SER A 95 21.15 1.84 31.41
CA SER A 95 20.60 2.97 32.17
C SER A 95 21.18 4.33 31.75
N ASP A 96 21.96 4.37 30.67
CA ASP A 96 22.54 5.61 30.14
C ASP A 96 21.44 6.44 29.43
N PRO A 97 21.10 7.65 29.93
CA PRO A 97 20.05 8.49 29.35
C PRO A 97 20.27 8.84 27.88
N LYS A 98 21.52 8.77 27.40
CA LYS A 98 21.84 9.04 25.99
C LYS A 98 21.23 8.04 25.02
N MET A 99 20.89 6.85 25.52
CA MET A 99 20.40 5.76 24.69
C MET A 99 18.88 5.68 24.70
N ASP A 100 18.19 6.54 25.44
CA ASP A 100 16.73 6.50 25.58
C ASP A 100 16.05 6.66 24.22
N GLY A 101 16.30 7.77 23.53
CA GLY A 101 15.73 8.01 22.19
C GLY A 101 16.17 6.96 21.15
N ILE A 102 17.40 6.46 21.24
CA ILE A 102 17.90 5.42 20.33
C ILE A 102 17.20 4.08 20.57
N ARG A 103 16.90 3.72 21.83
CA ARG A 103 16.12 2.51 22.13
C ARG A 103 14.70 2.64 21.60
N ASP A 104 14.07 3.80 21.82
CA ASP A 104 12.73 4.07 21.32
C ASP A 104 12.70 3.98 19.80
N PHE A 105 13.70 4.53 19.11
CA PHE A 105 13.86 4.39 17.66
C PHE A 105 14.05 2.94 17.21
N VAL A 106 14.87 2.13 17.90
CA VAL A 106 15.03 0.70 17.57
C VAL A 106 13.70 -0.07 17.70
N VAL A 107 12.93 0.20 18.76
CA VAL A 107 11.60 -0.42 18.94
C VAL A 107 10.64 0.04 17.85
N ALA A 108 10.58 1.34 17.56
CA ALA A 108 9.70 1.89 16.53
C ALA A 108 10.04 1.36 15.13
N SER A 109 11.34 1.21 14.81
CA SER A 109 11.79 0.65 13.53
C SER A 109 11.40 -0.82 13.39
N ALA A 110 11.59 -1.61 14.45
CA ALA A 110 11.14 -3.00 14.46
C ALA A 110 9.61 -3.14 14.36
N ASP A 111 8.85 -2.27 15.02
CA ASP A 111 7.40 -2.23 14.91
C ASP A 111 6.93 -1.84 13.50
N TYR A 112 7.68 -0.98 12.81
CA TYR A 112 7.43 -0.59 11.43
C TYR A 112 7.72 -1.74 10.46
N GLU A 113 8.86 -2.43 10.60
CA GLU A 113 9.17 -3.62 9.79
C GLU A 113 8.11 -4.72 9.97
N ALA A 114 7.68 -4.99 11.20
CA ALA A 114 6.59 -5.93 11.45
C ALA A 114 5.25 -5.49 10.80
N ALA A 115 5.01 -4.18 10.67
CA ALA A 115 3.83 -3.66 9.98
C ALA A 115 3.96 -3.76 8.46
N LEU A 116 5.17 -3.64 7.90
CA LEU A 116 5.45 -3.88 6.49
C LEU A 116 5.24 -5.36 6.13
N ASP A 117 5.74 -6.28 6.95
CA ASP A 117 5.49 -7.72 6.78
C ASP A 117 3.98 -8.04 6.78
N ALA A 118 3.23 -7.46 7.72
CA ALA A 118 1.78 -7.62 7.80
C ALA A 118 1.06 -7.01 6.57
N LEU A 119 1.54 -5.88 6.07
CA LEU A 119 1.04 -5.26 4.85
C LEU A 119 1.28 -6.15 3.62
N ASP A 120 2.47 -6.73 3.50
CA ASP A 120 2.79 -7.65 2.41
C ASP A 120 1.96 -8.93 2.47
N GLU A 121 1.78 -9.54 3.65
CA GLU A 121 0.88 -10.69 3.84
C GLU A 121 -0.57 -10.34 3.45
N ALA A 122 -1.07 -9.18 3.89
CA ALA A 122 -2.43 -8.74 3.56
C ALA A 122 -2.59 -8.46 2.06
N LYS A 123 -1.55 -7.91 1.41
CA LYS A 123 -1.52 -7.67 -0.04
C LYS A 123 -1.53 -8.98 -0.82
N ASP A 124 -0.72 -9.95 -0.43
CA ASP A 124 -0.66 -11.28 -1.04
C ASP A 124 -1.99 -12.04 -0.91
N ALA A 125 -2.69 -11.87 0.22
CA ALA A 125 -4.04 -12.41 0.40
C ALA A 125 -5.09 -11.67 -0.44
N TYR A 126 -5.00 -10.35 -0.54
CA TYR A 126 -5.97 -9.51 -1.25
C TYR A 126 -5.87 -9.64 -2.77
N GLN A 127 -4.66 -9.62 -3.34
CA GLN A 127 -4.46 -9.54 -4.79
C GLN A 127 -5.14 -10.65 -5.61
N PRO A 128 -5.06 -11.95 -5.26
CA PRO A 128 -5.76 -12.99 -6.03
C PRO A 128 -7.28 -12.86 -5.93
N LEU A 129 -7.82 -12.46 -4.78
CA LEU A 129 -9.25 -12.22 -4.58
C LEU A 129 -9.73 -11.01 -5.38
N ALA A 130 -8.95 -9.92 -5.38
CA ALA A 130 -9.22 -8.75 -6.20
C ALA A 130 -9.26 -9.10 -7.69
N ASN A 131 -8.26 -9.85 -8.18
CA ASN A 131 -8.22 -10.28 -9.59
C ASN A 131 -9.41 -11.15 -9.97
N SER A 132 -9.77 -12.12 -9.13
CA SER A 132 -10.93 -12.99 -9.35
C SER A 132 -12.21 -12.18 -9.35
N PHE A 133 -12.40 -11.32 -8.34
CA PHE A 133 -13.63 -10.55 -8.21
C PHE A 133 -13.77 -9.52 -9.34
N GLN A 134 -12.68 -8.87 -9.78
CA GLN A 134 -12.69 -8.00 -10.95
C GLN A 134 -13.09 -8.76 -12.23
N ALA A 135 -12.71 -10.03 -12.38
CA ALA A 135 -13.17 -10.85 -13.49
C ALA A 135 -14.70 -11.06 -13.48
N ASP A 136 -15.30 -11.21 -12.29
CA ASP A 136 -16.76 -11.30 -12.12
C ASP A 136 -17.47 -9.96 -12.41
N LEU A 137 -16.81 -8.82 -12.13
CA LEU A 137 -17.33 -7.48 -12.39
C LEU A 137 -17.24 -7.05 -13.85
N ASN A 138 -16.29 -7.59 -14.63
CA ASN A 138 -16.03 -7.17 -16.01
C ASN A 138 -17.25 -7.30 -16.94
N PRO A 139 -18.05 -8.38 -16.94
CA PRO A 139 -19.28 -8.48 -17.74
C PRO A 139 -20.30 -7.38 -17.41
N LEU A 140 -20.31 -6.90 -16.17
CA LEU A 140 -21.18 -5.83 -15.68
C LEU A 140 -20.62 -4.43 -15.95
N ARG A 141 -19.36 -4.34 -16.44
CA ARG A 141 -18.61 -3.09 -16.61
C ARG A 141 -18.45 -2.30 -15.31
N LEU A 142 -18.34 -3.01 -14.19
CA LEU A 142 -18.09 -2.44 -12.87
C LEU A 142 -16.59 -2.55 -12.53
N MET A 143 -16.13 -1.70 -11.61
CA MET A 143 -14.75 -1.68 -11.14
C MET A 143 -14.70 -1.93 -9.64
N LEU A 144 -13.57 -2.49 -9.18
CA LEU A 144 -13.29 -2.61 -7.76
C LEU A 144 -13.27 -1.24 -7.07
N PRO A 145 -13.92 -1.10 -5.91
CA PRO A 145 -13.85 0.11 -5.10
C PRO A 145 -12.47 0.29 -4.46
N SER A 146 -12.04 1.55 -4.31
CA SER A 146 -10.81 1.92 -3.60
C SER A 146 -11.07 2.48 -2.20
N SER A 147 -12.32 2.44 -1.71
CA SER A 147 -12.74 2.99 -0.42
C SER A 147 -13.83 2.14 0.23
N VAL A 148 -13.96 2.24 1.55
CA VAL A 148 -14.98 1.52 2.34
C VAL A 148 -16.39 1.80 1.80
N SER A 149 -16.73 3.08 1.59
CA SER A 149 -18.06 3.46 1.12
C SER A 149 -18.36 2.94 -0.28
N GLY A 150 -17.35 2.83 -1.14
CA GLY A 150 -17.54 2.29 -2.48
C GLY A 150 -17.89 0.79 -2.48
N TRP A 151 -17.54 0.04 -1.43
CA TRP A 151 -17.99 -1.36 -1.28
C TRP A 151 -19.48 -1.46 -0.97
N ASP A 152 -20.03 -0.54 -0.16
CA ASP A 152 -21.46 -0.51 0.13
C ASP A 152 -22.28 -0.13 -1.13
N ASP A 153 -21.78 0.83 -1.92
CA ASP A 153 -22.40 1.22 -3.19
C ASP A 153 -22.36 0.07 -4.22
N LEU A 154 -21.24 -0.67 -4.27
CA LEU A 154 -21.10 -1.85 -5.13
C LEU A 154 -22.07 -2.96 -4.70
N GLU A 155 -22.18 -3.24 -3.40
CA GLU A 155 -23.12 -4.23 -2.85
C GLU A 155 -24.56 -3.91 -3.25
N ALA A 156 -24.98 -2.65 -3.07
CA ALA A 156 -26.32 -2.19 -3.47
C ALA A 156 -26.55 -2.33 -4.98
N THR A 157 -25.53 -2.02 -5.79
CA THR A 157 -25.58 -2.13 -7.25
C THR A 157 -25.73 -3.58 -7.69
N LEU A 158 -24.93 -4.49 -7.12
CA LEU A 158 -24.99 -5.93 -7.41
C LEU A 158 -26.34 -6.51 -7.00
N ALA A 159 -26.85 -6.18 -5.81
CA ALA A 159 -28.15 -6.63 -5.35
C ALA A 159 -29.29 -6.15 -6.28
N SER A 160 -29.22 -4.90 -6.74
CA SER A 160 -30.18 -4.34 -7.70
C SER A 160 -30.13 -5.04 -9.06
N LEU A 161 -28.93 -5.35 -9.56
CA LEU A 161 -28.78 -6.08 -10.83
C LEU A 161 -29.22 -7.53 -10.70
N ALA A 162 -28.87 -8.21 -9.61
CA ALA A 162 -29.25 -9.60 -9.34
C ALA A 162 -30.76 -9.79 -9.22
N SER A 163 -31.46 -8.75 -8.78
CA SER A 163 -32.92 -8.72 -8.58
C SER A 163 -33.68 -8.02 -9.70
N ALA A 164 -33.01 -7.60 -10.78
CA ALA A 164 -33.65 -6.90 -11.89
C ALA A 164 -34.75 -7.79 -12.51
N PRO A 165 -35.97 -7.27 -12.73
CA PRO A 165 -37.03 -8.04 -13.37
C PRO A 165 -36.66 -8.37 -14.81
N GLU A 166 -37.20 -9.49 -15.31
CA GLU A 166 -37.11 -9.85 -16.73
C GLU A 166 -37.72 -8.73 -17.61
N PRO A 167 -37.21 -8.49 -18.84
CA PRO A 167 -37.82 -7.54 -19.77
C PRO A 167 -39.31 -7.81 -20.01
N ASP A 168 -40.13 -6.76 -20.07
CA ASP A 168 -41.55 -6.91 -20.38
C ASP A 168 -41.74 -7.08 -21.89
N LYS A 169 -42.55 -8.06 -22.30
CA LYS A 169 -42.90 -8.27 -23.72
C LYS A 169 -43.58 -7.05 -24.35
N VAL A 170 -44.29 -6.24 -23.55
CA VAL A 170 -44.97 -5.04 -24.04
C VAL A 170 -43.97 -4.04 -24.64
N ASP A 171 -42.75 -3.97 -24.12
CA ASP A 171 -41.70 -3.06 -24.62
C ASP A 171 -41.17 -3.45 -26.01
N TYR A 172 -41.48 -4.67 -26.47
CA TYR A 172 -41.04 -5.23 -27.75
C TYR A 172 -42.20 -5.44 -28.73
N MET A 173 -43.38 -4.86 -28.46
CA MET A 173 -44.47 -4.86 -29.42
C MET A 173 -44.23 -3.80 -30.51
N VAL A 174 -44.30 -4.22 -31.77
CA VAL A 174 -44.15 -3.36 -32.94
C VAL A 174 -45.45 -3.28 -33.74
N GLU A 175 -45.74 -2.09 -34.27
CA GLU A 175 -46.89 -1.89 -35.17
C GLU A 175 -46.59 -2.48 -36.55
N VAL A 176 -47.39 -3.46 -36.95
CA VAL A 176 -47.36 -4.08 -38.28
C VAL A 176 -48.65 -3.72 -39.01
N GLU A 177 -48.52 -3.14 -40.19
CA GLU A 177 -49.64 -2.89 -41.09
C GLU A 177 -49.96 -4.19 -41.84
N VAL A 178 -51.14 -4.76 -41.58
CA VAL A 178 -51.64 -5.98 -42.21
C VAL A 178 -52.75 -5.59 -43.18
N GLU A 179 -52.56 -5.93 -44.46
CA GLU A 179 -53.60 -5.78 -45.46
C GLU A 179 -54.63 -6.92 -45.30
N VAL A 180 -55.83 -6.56 -44.86
CA VAL A 180 -56.96 -7.47 -44.76
C VAL A 180 -57.73 -7.40 -46.10
N PRO A 181 -57.77 -8.49 -46.89
CA PRO A 181 -58.46 -8.49 -48.17
C PRO A 181 -59.97 -8.25 -47.98
N SER A 182 -60.58 -7.39 -48.82
CA SER A 182 -62.03 -7.19 -48.80
C SER A 182 -62.76 -8.44 -49.30
N GLU A 183 -63.87 -8.79 -48.66
CA GLU A 183 -64.78 -9.84 -49.11
C GLU A 183 -65.63 -9.42 -50.32
N VAL A 184 -65.67 -8.12 -50.64
CA VAL A 184 -66.44 -7.57 -51.76
C VAL A 184 -65.53 -7.43 -52.99
N GLU A 185 -65.92 -8.09 -54.07
CA GLU A 185 -65.19 -8.04 -55.35
C GLU A 185 -65.15 -6.59 -55.89
N GLY A 186 -63.95 -6.00 -55.91
CA GLY A 186 -63.70 -4.64 -56.40
C GLY A 186 -63.41 -3.56 -55.34
N GLU A 187 -63.45 -3.90 -54.05
CA GLU A 187 -63.03 -3.00 -52.97
C GLU A 187 -61.52 -3.10 -52.67
N GLU A 188 -60.90 -1.99 -52.27
CA GLU A 188 -59.50 -1.97 -51.83
C GLU A 188 -59.35 -2.69 -50.48
N PRO A 189 -58.21 -3.38 -50.25
CA PRO A 189 -57.94 -4.02 -48.96
C PRO A 189 -57.93 -2.99 -47.83
N THR A 190 -58.45 -3.37 -46.66
CA THR A 190 -58.39 -2.53 -45.46
C THR A 190 -57.05 -2.77 -44.78
N ILE A 191 -56.28 -1.71 -44.55
CA ILE A 191 -55.05 -1.79 -43.75
C ILE A 191 -55.44 -1.72 -42.27
N VAL A 192 -55.11 -2.76 -41.52
CA VAL A 192 -55.26 -2.81 -40.06
C VAL A 192 -53.88 -2.75 -39.43
N THR A 193 -53.71 -1.92 -38.40
CA THR A 193 -52.49 -1.90 -37.58
C THR A 193 -52.64 -2.90 -36.45
N GLU A 194 -51.79 -3.92 -36.44
CA GLU A 194 -51.71 -4.90 -35.36
C GLU A 194 -50.41 -4.70 -34.57
N MET A 195 -50.48 -4.86 -33.26
CA MET A 195 -49.29 -4.89 -32.39
C MET A 195 -48.78 -6.33 -32.32
N VAL A 196 -47.64 -6.60 -32.94
CA VAL A 196 -47.00 -7.92 -32.96
C VAL A 196 -45.73 -7.87 -32.13
N LEU A 197 -45.47 -8.91 -31.34
CA LEU A 197 -44.22 -9.02 -30.60
C LEU A 197 -43.06 -9.22 -31.58
N ASP A 198 -42.04 -8.37 -31.50
CA ASP A 198 -40.74 -8.62 -32.09
C ASP A 198 -40.01 -9.68 -31.25
N GLN A 199 -40.27 -10.95 -31.58
CA GLN A 199 -39.77 -12.11 -30.83
C GLN A 199 -38.24 -12.14 -30.78
N ASP A 200 -37.56 -11.81 -31.88
CA ASP A 200 -36.10 -11.80 -31.95
C ASP A 200 -35.50 -10.71 -31.04
N ALA A 201 -36.10 -9.52 -31.02
CA ALA A 201 -35.66 -8.44 -30.14
C ALA A 201 -35.88 -8.76 -28.65
N TYR A 202 -37.04 -9.35 -28.31
CA TYR A 202 -37.34 -9.78 -26.95
C TYR A 202 -36.39 -10.89 -26.48
N ASP A 203 -36.14 -11.91 -27.31
CA ASP A 203 -35.24 -13.01 -26.97
C ASP A 203 -33.80 -12.53 -26.75
N ALA A 204 -33.32 -11.60 -27.59
CA ALA A 204 -32.01 -10.97 -27.40
C ALA A 204 -31.91 -10.16 -26.09
N ALA A 205 -33.01 -9.50 -25.69
CA ALA A 205 -33.08 -8.77 -24.43
C ALA A 205 -33.08 -9.71 -23.21
N VAL A 206 -33.84 -10.80 -23.28
CA VAL A 206 -33.88 -11.83 -22.23
C VAL A 206 -32.51 -12.52 -22.08
N GLU A 207 -31.83 -12.80 -23.19
CA GLU A 207 -30.46 -13.36 -23.17
C GLU A 207 -29.50 -12.41 -22.46
N THR A 208 -29.52 -11.12 -22.81
CA THR A 208 -28.68 -10.09 -22.18
C THR A 208 -28.99 -9.95 -20.69
N TRP A 209 -30.27 -9.89 -20.33
CA TRP A 209 -30.72 -9.82 -18.94
C TRP A 209 -30.29 -11.06 -18.14
N THR A 210 -30.44 -12.25 -18.71
CA THR A 210 -30.03 -13.51 -18.07
C THR A 210 -28.53 -13.51 -17.80
N ALA A 211 -27.73 -13.07 -18.77
CA ALA A 211 -26.28 -12.95 -18.61
C ALA A 211 -25.90 -11.93 -17.51
N MET A 212 -26.52 -10.74 -17.50
CA MET A 212 -26.24 -9.70 -16.51
C MET A 212 -26.66 -10.11 -15.10
N THR A 213 -27.87 -10.64 -14.92
CA THR A 213 -28.35 -11.10 -13.60
C THR A 213 -27.54 -12.29 -13.08
N GLY A 214 -27.12 -13.20 -13.96
CA GLY A 214 -26.23 -14.32 -13.61
C GLY A 214 -24.84 -13.86 -13.18
N ALA A 215 -24.25 -12.91 -13.91
CA ALA A 215 -22.96 -12.31 -13.53
C ALA A 215 -23.06 -11.54 -12.21
N ALA A 216 -24.13 -10.77 -11.99
CA ALA A 216 -24.37 -10.05 -10.74
C ALA A 216 -24.47 -10.98 -9.53
N LYS A 217 -25.21 -12.10 -9.64
CA LYS A 217 -25.30 -13.11 -8.58
C LYS A 217 -23.96 -13.79 -8.28
N THR A 218 -23.16 -14.02 -9.32
CA THR A 218 -21.81 -14.59 -9.16
C THR A 218 -20.89 -13.61 -8.42
N ALA A 219 -20.89 -12.35 -8.84
CA ALA A 219 -20.15 -11.29 -8.15
C ALA A 219 -20.62 -11.10 -6.70
N GLU A 220 -21.93 -11.08 -6.44
CA GLU A 220 -22.50 -10.94 -5.09
C GLU A 220 -21.98 -12.04 -4.15
N ALA A 221 -21.86 -13.28 -4.62
CA ALA A 221 -21.31 -14.39 -3.82
C ALA A 221 -19.82 -14.21 -3.46
N ASN A 222 -19.06 -13.47 -4.27
CA ASN A 222 -17.63 -13.22 -4.09
C ASN A 222 -17.32 -11.85 -3.46
N LEU A 223 -18.33 -11.01 -3.23
CA LEU A 223 -18.19 -9.67 -2.65
C LEU A 223 -17.58 -9.72 -1.24
N ALA A 224 -18.16 -10.51 -0.33
CA ALA A 224 -17.76 -10.52 1.07
C ALA A 224 -16.28 -10.90 1.27
N PRO A 225 -15.77 -12.02 0.69
CA PRO A 225 -14.35 -12.35 0.79
C PRO A 225 -13.42 -11.25 0.24
N ALA A 226 -13.78 -10.63 -0.89
CA ALA A 226 -12.99 -9.56 -1.49
C ALA A 226 -12.97 -8.28 -0.63
N ARG A 227 -14.12 -7.92 -0.04
CA ARG A 227 -14.28 -6.78 0.88
C ARG A 227 -13.50 -6.99 2.18
N ASP A 228 -13.56 -8.18 2.75
CA ASP A 228 -12.85 -8.52 3.99
C ASP A 228 -11.32 -8.44 3.77
N ALA A 229 -10.84 -9.00 2.66
CA ALA A 229 -9.42 -8.94 2.31
C ALA A 229 -8.94 -7.51 2.02
N TRP A 230 -9.75 -6.69 1.32
CA TRP A 230 -9.45 -5.27 1.12
C TRP A 230 -9.40 -4.51 2.45
N THR A 231 -10.29 -4.82 3.39
CA THR A 231 -10.31 -4.19 4.72
C THR A 231 -9.05 -4.54 5.51
N ALA A 232 -8.62 -5.80 5.48
CA ALA A 232 -7.38 -6.23 6.11
C ALA A 232 -6.16 -5.52 5.50
N TYR A 233 -6.09 -5.44 4.18
CA TYR A 233 -5.06 -4.67 3.47
C TYR A 233 -5.05 -3.19 3.86
N ALA A 234 -6.22 -2.55 3.90
CA ALA A 234 -6.35 -1.14 4.26
C ALA A 234 -5.93 -0.85 5.71
N ILE A 235 -6.25 -1.77 6.64
CA ILE A 235 -5.80 -1.68 8.05
C ILE A 235 -4.28 -1.80 8.12
N ALA A 236 -3.68 -2.84 7.51
CA ALA A 236 -2.24 -3.04 7.53
C ALA A 236 -1.48 -1.87 6.89
N PHE A 237 -2.01 -1.31 5.79
CA PHE A 237 -1.47 -0.12 5.14
C PHE A 237 -1.50 1.10 6.08
N GLY A 238 -2.63 1.33 6.76
CA GLY A 238 -2.76 2.42 7.73
C GLY A 238 -1.82 2.26 8.93
N GLU A 239 -1.63 1.03 9.41
CA GLU A 239 -0.69 0.74 10.51
C GLU A 239 0.76 1.01 10.10
N ALA A 240 1.20 0.53 8.93
CA ALA A 240 2.53 0.81 8.41
C ALA A 240 2.77 2.33 8.26
N GLN A 241 1.84 3.05 7.63
CA GLN A 241 1.92 4.51 7.48
C GLN A 241 1.99 5.24 8.84
N SER A 242 1.25 4.77 9.85
CA SER A 242 1.26 5.40 11.18
C SER A 242 2.59 5.25 11.92
N LYS A 243 3.38 4.22 11.58
CA LYS A 243 4.67 3.91 12.21
C LYS A 243 5.87 4.46 11.44
N GLU A 244 5.73 4.71 10.14
CA GLU A 244 6.79 5.23 9.26
C GLU A 244 7.49 6.46 9.85
N ALA A 245 6.73 7.44 10.35
CA ALA A 245 7.30 8.68 10.90
C ALA A 245 8.24 8.42 12.09
N ALA A 246 7.93 7.44 12.95
CA ALA A 246 8.75 7.11 14.11
C ALA A 246 9.98 6.25 13.77
N ALA A 247 9.96 5.57 12.61
CA ALA A 247 11.07 4.81 12.05
C ALA A 247 11.89 5.60 11.01
N SER A 248 11.53 6.87 10.77
CA SER A 248 12.17 7.71 9.76
C SER A 248 13.60 8.14 10.13
N GLU A 249 14.37 8.53 9.13
CA GLU A 249 15.71 9.12 9.34
C GLU A 249 15.64 10.38 10.23
N ASP A 250 14.62 11.22 10.08
CA ASP A 250 14.39 12.39 10.92
C ASP A 250 14.20 12.00 12.40
N ALA A 251 13.44 10.94 12.67
CA ALA A 251 13.29 10.40 14.02
C ALA A 251 14.61 9.85 14.58
N MET A 252 15.45 9.24 13.73
CA MET A 252 16.79 8.82 14.12
C MET A 252 17.70 10.01 14.45
N ILE A 253 17.68 11.08 13.64
CA ILE A 253 18.44 12.31 13.89
C ILE A 253 17.99 12.94 15.21
N ALA A 254 16.69 13.05 15.46
CA ALA A 254 16.15 13.53 16.72
C ALA A 254 16.65 12.69 17.91
N ALA A 255 16.64 11.35 17.78
CA ALA A 255 17.17 10.45 18.80
C ALA A 255 18.68 10.66 19.06
N ILE A 256 19.47 10.97 18.03
CA ILE A 256 20.90 11.32 18.17
C ILE A 256 21.05 12.64 18.92
N VAL A 257 20.29 13.68 18.53
CA VAL A 257 20.31 15.01 19.15
C VAL A 257 19.95 14.91 20.64
N ASP A 258 18.87 14.23 20.97
CA ASP A 258 18.42 13.99 22.35
C ASP A 258 19.50 13.24 23.15
N GLY A 259 20.09 12.21 22.55
CA GLY A 259 21.16 11.45 23.14
C GLY A 259 22.40 12.29 23.47
N LEU A 260 22.78 13.22 22.58
CA LEU A 260 23.91 14.13 22.81
C LEU A 260 23.58 15.19 23.87
N ASN A 261 22.36 15.73 23.85
CA ASN A 261 21.90 16.76 24.78
C ASN A 261 21.70 16.25 26.21
N ALA A 262 21.35 14.98 26.39
CA ALA A 262 21.20 14.34 27.70
C ALA A 262 22.48 14.37 28.56
N THR A 263 23.64 14.64 27.95
CA THR A 263 24.96 14.60 28.60
C THR A 263 25.43 15.93 29.19
N GLY A 264 24.68 17.00 28.95
CA GLY A 264 25.09 18.35 29.31
C GLY A 264 26.25 18.88 28.46
N ALA A 265 26.54 18.29 27.29
CA ALA A 265 27.59 18.72 26.36
C ALA A 265 27.27 20.02 25.60
N GLY A 266 26.22 20.73 25.98
CA GLY A 266 25.69 21.92 25.30
C GLY A 266 24.57 21.57 24.32
N PRO A 267 23.80 22.56 23.84
CA PRO A 267 22.72 22.33 22.89
C PRO A 267 23.32 21.93 21.54
N VAL A 268 23.16 20.66 21.19
CA VAL A 268 23.28 20.13 19.84
C VAL A 268 21.91 20.28 19.20
N THR A 269 21.89 20.73 17.96
CA THR A 269 20.69 20.79 17.11
C THR A 269 20.81 19.83 15.93
N GLU A 270 19.73 19.64 15.19
CA GLU A 270 19.72 18.81 13.97
C GLU A 270 20.78 19.29 12.96
N ASP A 271 20.99 20.61 12.82
CA ASP A 271 22.01 21.21 11.95
C ASP A 271 23.46 20.82 12.32
N ASP A 272 23.69 20.34 13.54
CA ASP A 272 24.99 19.88 14.00
C ASP A 272 25.24 18.40 13.68
N ILE A 273 24.20 17.66 13.24
CA ILE A 273 24.30 16.24 12.88
C ILE A 273 24.73 16.15 11.41
N THR A 274 25.94 15.65 11.19
CA THR A 274 26.49 15.46 9.84
C THR A 274 25.98 14.16 9.21
N ASP A 275 25.84 14.12 7.88
CA ASP A 275 25.50 12.90 7.12
C ASP A 275 26.39 11.71 7.51
N GLU A 276 27.69 11.91 7.78
CA GLU A 276 28.56 10.82 8.20
C GLU A 276 28.22 10.24 9.58
N MET A 277 27.65 11.05 10.48
CA MET A 277 27.16 10.58 11.77
C MET A 277 25.87 9.79 11.60
N VAL A 278 24.94 10.28 10.77
CA VAL A 278 23.69 9.59 10.44
C VAL A 278 24.00 8.24 9.82
N ALA A 279 24.83 8.20 8.78
CA ALA A 279 25.24 6.97 8.11
C ALA A 279 25.94 5.98 9.05
N TRP A 280 26.79 6.48 9.98
CA TRP A 280 27.44 5.62 10.96
C TRP A 280 26.46 5.03 11.97
N VAL A 281 25.48 5.81 12.46
CA VAL A 281 24.44 5.32 13.35
C VAL A 281 23.53 4.35 12.62
N ALA A 282 23.08 4.69 11.41
CA ALA A 282 22.26 3.83 10.55
C ALA A 282 22.91 2.46 10.33
N ALA A 283 24.18 2.43 9.92
CA ALA A 283 24.96 1.20 9.74
C ALA A 283 25.11 0.39 11.02
N ARG A 284 25.01 1.02 12.19
CA ARG A 284 25.11 0.33 13.47
C ARG A 284 23.77 -0.19 13.97
N LEU A 285 22.69 0.55 13.70
CA LEU A 285 21.33 0.17 14.06
C LEU A 285 20.75 -0.83 13.07
N GLY A 286 21.24 -0.87 11.83
CA GLY A 286 20.59 -1.62 10.75
C GLY A 286 19.42 -0.84 10.16
N ALA A 287 19.48 0.51 10.20
CA ALA A 287 18.43 1.34 9.62
C ALA A 287 18.72 1.52 8.12
N GLY A 288 17.97 0.80 7.28
CA GLY A 288 18.05 0.85 5.81
C GLY A 288 18.09 -0.53 5.17
N ASP A 289 17.62 -0.63 3.93
CA ASP A 289 17.27 -1.89 3.24
C ASP A 289 18.40 -2.95 3.14
N ASP A 290 19.67 -2.53 3.23
CA ASP A 290 20.85 -3.41 3.03
C ASP A 290 21.75 -3.53 4.28
N LEU A 291 21.29 -3.12 5.46
CA LEU A 291 22.13 -3.01 6.66
C LEU A 291 21.68 -3.97 7.76
N ASP A 292 22.46 -5.03 7.98
CA ASP A 292 22.29 -5.88 9.17
C ASP A 292 22.74 -5.13 10.45
N GLY A 293 21.88 -5.05 11.45
CA GLY A 293 22.17 -4.31 12.69
C GLY A 293 21.41 -4.74 13.95
N LEU A 294 21.18 -3.76 14.82
CA LEU A 294 20.53 -3.95 16.12
C LEU A 294 19.01 -4.12 15.98
N ILE A 295 18.40 -3.54 14.95
CA ILE A 295 16.97 -3.69 14.63
C ILE A 295 16.67 -5.14 14.27
N ASP A 296 17.43 -5.75 13.34
CA ASP A 296 17.29 -7.18 13.01
C ASP A 296 17.50 -8.07 14.22
N ALA A 297 18.53 -7.76 15.02
CA ALA A 297 18.80 -8.52 16.24
C ALA A 297 17.64 -8.41 17.25
N TYR A 298 16.92 -7.28 17.26
CA TYR A 298 15.78 -7.05 18.13
C TYR A 298 14.57 -7.84 17.66
N ILE A 299 14.26 -7.76 16.36
CA ILE A 299 13.21 -8.56 15.72
C ILE A 299 13.44 -10.05 15.96
N ALA A 300 14.68 -10.53 15.75
CA ALA A 300 15.03 -11.94 15.97
C ALA A 300 14.97 -12.39 17.45
N SER A 301 14.82 -11.46 18.40
CA SER A 301 14.75 -11.76 19.83
C SER A 301 13.34 -11.77 20.41
N GLN A 302 12.34 -11.31 19.65
CA GLN A 302 10.92 -11.38 20.01
C GLN A 302 10.37 -12.80 19.80
#